data_AF-A0A0J1GFK8-F1
#
_entry.id   AF-A0A0J1GFK8-F1
#
_cell.length_a   1.000
_cell.length_b   1.000
_cell.length_c   1.000
_cell.angle_alpha   90.00
_cell.angle_beta   90.00
_cell.angle_gamma   90.00
#
_symmetry.space_group_name_H-M   'P 1'
#
loop_
_entity.id
_entity.type
_entity.pdbx_description
1 polymer ?
#
loop_
_entity_poly.entity_id
_entity_poly.type
_entity_poly.pdbx_seq_one_letter_code
_entity_poly.pdbx_strand_id
1 'polypeptide(L)'
;MHELNIRFLRYEYLTGGVGKMGKVFELIADGALKESTYSDECAFCGAKDRPIYNVTGFAIESEQFMFQDIPEELEEFELDGACTKCFKDGKIKLFSEEDLEPILEMYCDDPYEQLKKIRGTPTIPLFMQGMDWVSCCGVLCEFMGSPDSYRESIALVETHKFWDKGPKDWN
;
A
#
# COMPACT_ATOMS: atom_id res chain seq x y z
N MET A 1 7.24 30.61 -47.04
CA MET A 1 8.34 30.01 -46.24
C MET A 1 8.23 30.55 -44.84
N HIS A 2 7.59 29.82 -43.93
CA HIS A 2 7.47 30.19 -42.52
C HIS A 2 8.45 29.33 -41.72
N GLU A 3 9.41 29.98 -41.08
CA GLU A 3 10.34 29.36 -40.14
C GLU A 3 9.60 28.98 -38.86
N LEU A 4 9.56 27.68 -38.57
CA LEU A 4 9.05 27.11 -37.33
C LEU A 4 10.07 27.39 -36.21
N ASN A 5 9.71 28.30 -35.32
CA ASN A 5 10.42 28.58 -34.08
C ASN A 5 10.15 27.43 -33.08
N ILE A 6 11.00 26.40 -33.10
CA ILE A 6 10.96 25.31 -32.12
C ILE A 6 11.55 25.84 -30.81
N ARG A 7 10.68 26.30 -29.91
CA ARG A 7 11.05 26.52 -28.50
C ARG A 7 11.28 25.16 -27.86
N PHE A 8 12.54 24.85 -27.58
CA PHE A 8 12.93 23.81 -26.64
C PHE A 8 12.34 24.15 -25.27
N LEU A 9 11.25 23.48 -24.88
CA LEU A 9 10.83 23.43 -23.49
C LEU A 9 11.89 22.63 -22.75
N ARG A 10 12.74 23.33 -22.00
CA ARG A 10 13.54 22.74 -20.93
C ARG A 10 12.57 22.01 -20.01
N TYR A 11 12.62 20.68 -20.03
CA TYR A 11 12.16 19.88 -18.91
C TYR A 11 13.09 20.22 -17.75
N GLU A 12 12.64 21.16 -16.91
CA GLU A 12 13.20 21.34 -15.59
C GLU A 12 12.96 20.02 -14.85
N TYR A 13 14.04 19.27 -14.68
CA TYR A 13 14.14 18.23 -13.66
C TYR A 13 13.69 18.87 -12.35
N LEU A 14 12.47 18.54 -11.94
CA LEU A 14 12.02 18.73 -10.57
C LEU A 14 12.99 17.95 -9.70
N THR A 15 13.94 18.68 -9.12
CA THR A 15 14.66 18.25 -7.92
C THR A 15 13.63 17.68 -6.97
N GLY A 16 13.78 16.39 -6.67
CA GLY A 16 12.88 15.58 -5.86
C GLY A 16 12.58 16.24 -4.52
N GLY A 17 11.50 17.02 -4.50
CA GLY A 17 10.73 17.17 -3.30
C GLY A 17 10.27 15.77 -2.95
N VAL A 18 10.68 15.29 -1.78
CA VAL A 18 10.05 14.18 -1.08
C VAL A 18 8.58 14.60 -0.95
N GLY A 19 7.78 14.23 -1.95
CA GLY A 19 6.33 14.30 -1.83
C GLY A 19 6.03 13.54 -0.56
N LYS A 20 5.41 14.21 0.41
CA LYS A 20 5.01 13.53 1.64
C LYS A 20 4.05 12.44 1.20
N MET A 21 4.58 11.22 1.11
CA MET A 21 3.86 9.96 1.22
C MET A 21 2.74 10.13 2.25
N GLY A 22 1.59 9.48 2.03
CA GLY A 22 0.33 9.71 2.75
C GLY A 22 0.48 10.16 4.20
N LYS A 23 -0.28 11.18 4.61
CA LYS A 23 -0.15 11.76 5.95
C LYS A 23 -0.56 10.77 7.04
N VAL A 24 -1.43 9.81 6.69
CA VAL A 24 -1.86 8.75 7.61
C VAL A 24 -0.94 7.54 7.52
N PHE A 25 -0.78 6.99 6.32
CA PHE A 25 0.04 5.80 6.03
C PHE A 25 1.02 6.12 4.91
N GLU A 26 2.28 5.75 5.08
CA GLU A 26 3.34 6.06 4.12
C GLU A 26 3.03 5.46 2.73
N LEU A 27 2.57 4.22 2.67
CA LEU A 27 2.38 3.51 1.42
C LEU A 27 1.01 3.73 0.77
N ILE A 28 0.15 4.61 1.30
CA ILE A 28 -1.20 4.86 0.78
C ILE A 28 -1.51 6.34 0.81
N ALA A 29 -1.83 6.90 -0.36
CA ALA A 29 -2.29 8.28 -0.46
C ALA A 29 -3.60 8.47 0.34
N ASP A 30 -3.71 9.59 1.06
CA ASP A 30 -4.87 9.87 1.93
C ASP A 30 -6.21 9.82 1.16
N GLY A 31 -6.22 10.17 -0.13
CA GLY A 31 -7.41 10.11 -0.98
C GLY A 31 -7.79 8.70 -1.46
N ALA A 32 -6.84 7.76 -1.42
CA ALA A 32 -7.06 6.34 -1.70
C ALA A 32 -7.49 5.55 -0.46
N LEU A 33 -7.27 6.14 0.72
CA LEU A 33 -7.57 5.52 2.00
C LEU A 33 -9.08 5.43 2.24
N LYS A 34 -9.53 4.26 2.71
CA LYS A 34 -10.93 4.02 3.07
C LYS A 34 -11.02 3.36 4.42
N GLU A 35 -11.82 3.97 5.30
CA GLU A 35 -12.18 3.35 6.57
C GLU A 35 -13.01 2.09 6.34
N SER A 36 -12.92 1.15 7.27
CA SER A 36 -13.72 -0.06 7.31
C SER A 36 -15.19 0.31 7.50
N THR A 37 -16.05 -0.39 6.78
CA THR A 37 -17.50 -0.34 6.99
C THR A 37 -18.00 -1.50 7.85
N TYR A 38 -17.10 -2.40 8.29
CA TYR A 38 -17.46 -3.67 8.95
C TYR A 38 -17.40 -3.60 10.48
N SER A 39 -16.56 -2.73 11.04
CA SER A 39 -16.38 -2.61 12.49
C SER A 39 -16.18 -1.14 12.90
N ASP A 40 -16.75 -0.76 14.04
CA ASP A 40 -16.50 0.50 14.74
C ASP A 40 -15.45 0.35 15.87
N GLU A 41 -14.91 -0.85 16.05
CA GLU A 41 -13.95 -1.19 17.10
C GLU A 41 -12.67 -1.83 16.50
N CYS A 42 -11.51 -1.42 17.01
CA CYS A 42 -10.23 -2.01 16.63
C CYS A 42 -10.09 -3.41 17.24
N ALA A 43 -10.03 -4.46 16.40
CA ALA A 43 -9.92 -5.84 16.86
C ALA A 43 -8.65 -6.11 17.70
N PHE A 44 -7.61 -5.31 17.52
CA PHE A 44 -6.32 -5.47 18.19
C PHE A 44 -6.20 -4.76 19.54
N CYS A 45 -7.02 -3.75 19.82
CA CYS A 45 -6.89 -2.96 21.06
C CYS A 45 -8.21 -2.50 21.69
N GLY A 46 -9.35 -2.81 21.07
CA GLY A 46 -10.70 -2.48 21.55
C GLY A 46 -11.07 -0.99 21.46
N ALA A 47 -10.26 -0.16 20.81
CA ALA A 47 -10.55 1.26 20.69
C ALA A 47 -11.72 1.52 19.72
N LYS A 48 -12.66 2.39 20.12
CA LYS A 48 -13.86 2.78 19.34
C LYS A 48 -13.89 4.25 18.92
N ASP A 49 -12.88 5.01 19.36
CA ASP A 49 -12.82 6.46 19.27
C ASP A 49 -11.97 6.97 18.08
N ARG A 50 -11.67 6.09 17.12
CA ARG A 50 -10.72 6.36 16.04
C ARG A 50 -11.07 5.58 14.77
N PRO A 51 -10.65 6.07 13.59
CA PRO A 51 -10.80 5.35 12.34
C PRO A 51 -10.26 3.92 12.40
N ILE A 52 -11.05 2.98 11.90
CA ILE A 52 -10.69 1.57 11.72
C ILE A 52 -10.49 1.34 10.22
N TYR A 53 -9.43 0.65 9.84
CA TYR A 53 -9.13 0.33 8.45
C TYR A 53 -9.07 -1.19 8.29
N ASN A 54 -9.47 -1.67 7.11
CA ASN A 54 -9.47 -3.10 6.82
C ASN A 54 -8.05 -3.67 6.84
N VAL A 55 -7.93 -4.80 7.53
CA VAL A 55 -6.76 -5.68 7.52
C VAL A 55 -7.25 -7.04 7.94
N THR A 56 -6.57 -8.08 7.48
CA THR A 56 -6.75 -9.44 7.95
C THR A 56 -5.37 -9.99 8.30
N GLY A 57 -5.20 -10.44 9.54
CA GLY A 57 -3.91 -10.90 10.03
C GLY A 57 -3.92 -11.26 11.51
N PHE A 58 -2.73 -11.41 12.08
CA PHE A 58 -2.53 -11.93 13.42
C PHE A 58 -1.93 -10.87 14.35
N ALA A 59 -2.35 -10.89 15.62
CA ALA A 59 -1.76 -10.05 16.65
C ALA A 59 -0.40 -10.59 17.08
N ILE A 60 0.64 -9.76 16.92
CA ILE A 60 2.02 -10.07 17.32
C ILE A 60 2.61 -8.89 18.12
N GLU A 61 3.73 -9.12 18.79
CA GLU A 61 4.56 -8.00 19.25
C GLU A 61 5.38 -7.42 18.09
N SER A 62 5.79 -6.16 18.24
CA SER A 62 6.57 -5.45 17.22
C SER A 62 7.83 -6.22 16.86
N GLU A 63 8.15 -6.27 15.56
CA GLU A 63 9.34 -6.94 15.00
C GLU A 63 9.40 -8.46 15.17
N GLN A 64 8.34 -9.10 15.69
CA GLN A 64 8.28 -10.56 15.74
C GLN A 64 7.94 -11.19 14.38
N PHE A 65 8.39 -12.44 14.20
CA PHE A 65 8.03 -13.31 13.07
C PHE A 65 8.25 -12.67 11.69
N MET A 66 9.31 -11.89 11.55
CA MET A 66 9.69 -11.25 10.29
C MET A 66 10.16 -12.34 9.33
N PHE A 67 9.42 -12.53 8.23
CA PHE A 67 9.64 -13.64 7.28
C PHE A 67 9.65 -15.04 7.91
N GLN A 68 9.00 -15.16 9.08
CA GLN A 68 8.84 -16.43 9.78
C GLN A 68 7.36 -16.68 9.98
N ASP A 69 6.97 -17.94 9.96
CA ASP A 69 5.62 -18.36 10.32
C ASP A 69 5.34 -18.05 11.79
N ILE A 70 4.06 -17.80 12.10
CA ILE A 70 3.62 -17.74 13.48
C ILE A 70 3.39 -19.16 14.00
N PRO A 71 3.50 -19.39 15.31
CA PRO A 71 3.06 -20.64 15.92
C PRO A 71 1.58 -20.91 15.62
N GLU A 72 1.22 -22.18 15.41
CA GLU A 72 -0.15 -22.62 15.12
C GLU A 72 -1.16 -22.10 16.17
N GLU A 73 -0.74 -21.94 17.43
CA GLU A 73 -1.61 -21.43 18.49
C GLU A 73 -2.03 -19.96 18.31
N LEU A 74 -1.29 -19.19 17.51
CA LEU A 74 -1.65 -17.81 17.16
C LEU A 74 -2.50 -17.73 15.88
N GLU A 75 -2.48 -18.76 15.03
CA GLU A 75 -3.28 -18.80 13.80
C GLU A 75 -4.79 -18.85 14.09
N GLU A 76 -5.18 -19.41 15.24
CA GLU A 76 -6.59 -19.46 15.67
C GLU A 76 -7.17 -18.07 16.04
N PHE A 77 -6.33 -17.03 16.08
CA PHE A 77 -6.71 -15.67 16.47
C PHE A 77 -6.53 -14.68 15.32
N GLU A 78 -7.06 -15.02 14.15
CA GLU A 78 -7.23 -14.10 13.03
C GLU A 78 -8.12 -12.93 13.44
N LEU A 79 -7.68 -11.70 13.13
CA LEU A 79 -8.38 -10.47 13.47
C LEU A 79 -8.56 -9.60 12.24
N ASP A 80 -9.77 -9.04 12.12
CA ASP A 80 -10.13 -8.11 11.07
C ASP A 80 -10.25 -6.68 11.57
N GLY A 81 -9.59 -5.76 10.88
CA GLY A 81 -9.73 -4.33 11.11
C GLY A 81 -8.88 -3.80 12.27
N ALA A 82 -8.10 -2.77 11.98
CA ALA A 82 -7.21 -2.16 12.95
C ALA A 82 -7.22 -0.64 12.88
N CYS A 83 -6.92 -0.01 14.02
CA CYS A 83 -6.69 1.43 14.05
C CYS A 83 -5.27 1.79 13.60
N THR A 84 -5.07 3.04 13.19
CA THR A 84 -3.77 3.60 12.80
C THR A 84 -2.66 3.36 13.82
N LYS A 85 -2.96 3.32 15.12
CA LYS A 85 -1.95 3.05 16.15
C LYS A 85 -1.44 1.61 16.08
N CYS A 86 -2.33 0.62 15.95
CA CYS A 86 -1.93 -0.79 15.91
C CYS A 86 -1.08 -1.11 14.68
N PHE A 87 -1.39 -0.50 13.53
CA PHE A 87 -0.52 -0.55 12.34
C PHE A 87 0.87 0.04 12.63
N LYS A 88 0.93 1.28 13.13
CA LYS A 88 2.22 1.98 13.34
C LYS A 88 3.08 1.37 14.43
N ASP A 89 2.46 0.71 15.41
CA ASP A 89 3.18 -0.03 16.45
C ASP A 89 3.75 -1.37 15.93
N GLY A 90 3.41 -1.78 14.70
CA GLY A 90 3.89 -3.02 14.08
C GLY A 90 3.31 -4.29 14.72
N LYS A 91 2.09 -4.21 15.26
CA LYS A 91 1.45 -5.31 16.01
C LYS A 91 0.70 -6.33 15.15
N ILE A 92 0.87 -6.25 13.85
CA ILE A 92 0.07 -6.98 12.88
C ILE A 92 1.02 -7.73 11.97
N LYS A 93 0.87 -9.05 11.94
CA LYS A 93 1.44 -9.90 10.89
C LYS A 93 0.36 -10.14 9.84
N LEU A 94 0.65 -9.86 8.57
CA LEU A 94 -0.31 -10.12 7.50
C LEU A 94 -0.30 -11.60 7.13
N PHE A 95 -1.45 -12.12 6.72
CA PHE A 95 -1.59 -13.51 6.28
C PHE A 95 -0.71 -13.82 5.05
N SER A 96 -0.59 -12.86 4.13
CA SER A 96 0.09 -13.03 2.83
C SER A 96 1.57 -12.62 2.84
N GLU A 97 2.27 -12.69 3.96
CA GLU A 97 3.68 -12.25 4.01
C GLU A 97 4.64 -13.21 3.31
N GLU A 98 4.32 -14.50 3.28
CA GLU A 98 5.10 -15.51 2.55
C GLU A 98 5.19 -15.18 1.05
N ASP A 99 4.12 -14.62 0.50
CA ASP A 99 4.09 -14.16 -0.88
C ASP A 99 4.99 -12.93 -1.04
N LEU A 100 5.01 -12.02 -0.08
CA LEU A 100 5.76 -10.76 -0.19
C LEU A 100 7.28 -10.94 -0.14
N GLU A 101 7.78 -11.93 0.61
CA GLU A 101 9.21 -12.11 0.86
C GLU A 101 10.06 -12.16 -0.42
N PRO A 102 9.79 -13.05 -1.41
CA PRO A 102 10.59 -13.11 -2.62
C PRO A 102 10.62 -11.80 -3.43
N ILE A 103 9.56 -10.99 -3.34
CA ILE A 103 9.47 -9.71 -4.07
C ILE A 103 10.31 -8.64 -3.38
N LEU A 104 10.21 -8.56 -2.06
CA LEU A 104 11.00 -7.62 -1.30
C LEU A 104 12.49 -7.92 -1.46
N GLU A 105 12.89 -9.19 -1.38
CA GLU A 105 14.27 -9.63 -1.61
C GLU A 105 14.78 -9.32 -3.02
N MET A 106 13.92 -9.44 -4.03
CA MET A 106 14.30 -9.24 -5.43
C MET A 106 14.40 -7.77 -5.83
N TYR A 107 13.52 -6.92 -5.30
CA TYR A 107 13.29 -5.57 -5.84
C TYR A 107 13.54 -4.43 -4.85
N CYS A 108 13.88 -4.73 -3.59
CA CYS A 108 14.12 -3.72 -2.56
C CYS A 108 15.51 -3.84 -1.95
N ASP A 109 16.09 -2.69 -1.59
CA ASP A 109 17.45 -2.64 -1.01
C ASP A 109 17.47 -3.19 0.43
N ASP A 110 16.36 -3.02 1.16
CA ASP A 110 16.17 -3.49 2.53
C ASP A 110 14.78 -4.14 2.67
N PRO A 111 14.67 -5.46 2.43
CA PRO A 111 13.41 -6.19 2.50
C PRO A 111 12.73 -6.10 3.86
N TYR A 112 13.51 -6.09 4.94
CA TYR A 112 13.03 -6.07 6.31
C TYR A 112 12.36 -4.74 6.65
N GLU A 113 13.00 -3.63 6.29
CA GLU A 113 12.42 -2.30 6.47
C GLU A 113 11.21 -2.08 5.56
N GLN A 114 11.17 -2.65 4.35
CA GLN A 114 9.96 -2.61 3.53
C GLN A 114 8.81 -3.42 4.12
N LEU A 115 9.08 -4.60 4.68
CA LEU A 115 8.06 -5.41 5.34
C LEU A 115 7.43 -4.66 6.53
N LYS A 116 8.24 -3.93 7.32
CA LYS A 116 7.71 -3.07 8.39
C LYS A 116 6.74 -2.02 7.87
N LYS A 117 7.06 -1.39 6.73
CA LYS A 117 6.18 -0.39 6.10
C LYS A 117 4.87 -1.00 5.62
N ILE A 118 4.92 -2.20 5.05
CA ILE A 118 3.73 -2.94 4.62
C ILE A 118 2.88 -3.32 5.84
N ARG A 119 3.46 -3.88 6.91
CA ARG A 119 2.72 -4.16 8.16
C ARG A 119 2.14 -2.89 8.80
N GLY A 120 2.78 -1.76 8.57
CA GLY A 120 2.35 -0.44 9.02
C GLY A 120 1.23 0.19 8.21
N THR A 121 0.70 -0.47 7.18
CA THR A 121 -0.36 0.04 6.31
C THR A 121 -1.56 -0.91 6.24
N PRO A 122 -2.80 -0.42 6.08
CA PRO A 122 -3.97 -1.25 5.85
C PRO A 122 -3.83 -2.16 4.64
N THR A 123 -4.53 -3.29 4.64
CA THR A 123 -4.59 -4.16 3.48
C THR A 123 -5.25 -3.41 2.34
N ILE A 124 -4.48 -3.11 1.31
CA ILE A 124 -5.02 -2.77 0.01
C ILE A 124 -5.68 -4.05 -0.50
N PRO A 125 -6.95 -4.04 -0.97
CA PRO A 125 -7.64 -5.27 -1.36
C PRO A 125 -6.76 -6.10 -2.30
N LEU A 126 -6.26 -7.23 -1.80
CA LEU A 126 -5.31 -8.14 -2.42
C LEU A 126 -5.74 -8.63 -3.81
N PHE A 127 -7.01 -8.44 -4.16
CA PHE A 127 -7.59 -9.07 -5.32
C PHE A 127 -7.23 -8.49 -6.68
N MET A 128 -6.26 -7.59 -6.78
CA MET A 128 -5.87 -7.08 -8.10
C MET A 128 -4.61 -6.20 -8.22
N GLN A 129 -3.88 -6.03 -7.13
CA GLN A 129 -2.45 -5.85 -7.33
C GLN A 129 -1.80 -7.23 -7.41
N GLY A 130 -2.48 -8.28 -6.91
CA GLY A 130 -1.76 -9.46 -6.46
C GLY A 130 -0.56 -8.97 -5.65
N MET A 131 0.60 -9.33 -6.15
CA MET A 131 1.93 -9.09 -5.63
C MET A 131 2.64 -7.84 -6.22
N ASP A 132 1.93 -6.97 -6.95
CA ASP A 132 2.49 -5.79 -7.64
C ASP A 132 2.69 -4.59 -6.71
N TRP A 133 3.39 -4.79 -5.59
CA TRP A 133 3.98 -3.64 -4.90
C TRP A 133 5.04 -3.03 -5.82
N VAL A 134 4.70 -1.91 -6.46
CA VAL A 134 5.64 -1.22 -7.35
C VAL A 134 6.82 -0.71 -6.54
N SER A 135 8.02 -1.17 -6.87
CA SER A 135 9.27 -0.60 -6.35
C SER A 135 9.85 0.40 -7.35
N CYS A 136 10.44 1.47 -6.83
CA CYS A 136 11.21 2.44 -7.60
C CYS A 136 12.51 2.70 -6.85
N CYS A 137 13.66 2.53 -7.50
CA CYS A 137 14.97 2.75 -6.88
C CYS A 137 15.17 1.95 -5.58
N GLY A 138 14.69 0.70 -5.52
CA GLY A 138 14.89 -0.17 -4.36
C GLY A 138 13.95 0.08 -3.18
N VAL A 139 12.93 0.93 -3.34
CA VAL A 139 11.93 1.22 -2.30
C VAL A 139 10.50 1.11 -2.82
N LEU A 140 9.57 0.76 -1.93
CA LEU A 140 8.15 0.68 -2.27
C LEU A 140 7.56 2.05 -2.60
N CYS A 141 6.69 2.07 -3.61
CA CYS A 141 5.94 3.26 -4.02
C CYS A 141 4.61 3.38 -3.26
N GLU A 142 4.12 4.62 -3.17
CA GLU A 142 2.81 4.94 -2.63
C GLU A 142 1.67 4.46 -3.54
N PHE A 143 0.65 3.86 -2.93
CA PHE A 143 -0.61 3.53 -3.60
C PHE A 143 -1.51 4.76 -3.73
N MET A 144 -1.79 5.15 -4.97
CA MET A 144 -2.55 6.37 -5.29
C MET A 144 -4.06 6.15 -5.49
N GLY A 145 -4.54 4.90 -5.46
CA GLY A 145 -5.95 4.56 -5.68
C GLY A 145 -6.22 3.78 -6.97
N SER A 146 -7.49 3.69 -7.36
CA SER A 146 -7.94 3.01 -8.58
C SER A 146 -8.56 4.02 -9.54
N PRO A 147 -8.41 3.85 -10.87
CA PRO A 147 -9.02 4.76 -11.84
C PRO A 147 -10.54 4.81 -11.67
N ASP A 148 -11.09 6.00 -11.77
CA ASP A 148 -12.53 6.24 -11.66
C ASP A 148 -13.25 6.05 -13.01
N SER A 149 -12.53 5.96 -14.13
CA SER A 149 -13.14 5.80 -15.46
C SER A 149 -12.26 5.06 -16.48
N TYR A 150 -12.88 4.49 -17.54
CA TYR A 150 -12.15 3.76 -18.58
C TYR A 150 -11.08 4.61 -19.26
N ARG A 151 -11.39 5.89 -19.47
CA ARG A 151 -10.46 6.85 -20.04
C ARG A 151 -9.23 7.04 -19.15
N GLU A 152 -9.41 7.09 -17.83
CA GLU A 152 -8.31 7.18 -16.88
C GLU A 152 -7.47 5.89 -16.90
N SER A 153 -8.11 4.72 -17.02
CA SER A 153 -7.39 3.44 -17.15
C SER A 153 -6.49 3.37 -18.39
N ILE A 154 -6.92 3.94 -19.53
CA ILE A 154 -6.09 4.01 -20.75
C ILE A 154 -4.87 4.92 -20.52
N ALA A 155 -5.08 6.11 -19.94
CA ALA A 155 -3.99 7.06 -19.69
C ALA A 155 -2.96 6.50 -18.69
N LEU A 156 -3.40 5.68 -17.73
CA LEU A 156 -2.54 4.97 -16.80
C LEU A 156 -1.63 3.95 -17.50
N VAL A 157 -2.16 3.18 -18.45
CA VAL A 157 -1.36 2.24 -19.28
C VAL A 157 -0.31 2.97 -20.12
N GLU A 158 -0.70 4.07 -20.80
CA GLU A 158 0.23 4.86 -21.63
C GLU A 158 1.37 5.48 -20.83
N THR A 159 1.14 5.76 -19.54
CA THR A 159 2.13 6.33 -18.62
C THR A 159 2.90 5.27 -17.82
N HIS A 160 2.72 3.98 -18.11
CA HIS A 160 3.31 2.84 -17.39
C HIS A 160 2.97 2.84 -15.89
N LYS A 161 1.79 3.39 -15.55
CA LYS A 161 1.23 3.41 -14.21
C LYS A 161 0.13 2.34 -14.15
N PHE A 162 0.51 1.08 -14.04
CA PHE A 162 -0.44 -0.04 -14.12
C PHE A 162 -1.14 -0.29 -12.79
N TRP A 163 -2.45 -0.57 -12.81
CA TRP A 163 -3.21 -1.24 -11.72
C TRP A 163 -4.51 -1.88 -12.26
N ASP A 164 -4.83 -3.10 -11.83
CA ASP A 164 -5.70 -4.08 -12.52
C ASP A 164 -7.22 -4.05 -12.16
N LYS A 165 -7.83 -2.90 -11.73
CA LYS A 165 -9.32 -2.81 -11.46
C LYS A 165 -10.11 -2.73 -12.73
N GLY A 166 -9.42 -2.45 -13.82
CA GLY A 166 -10.01 -1.58 -14.81
C GLY A 166 -10.70 -0.38 -14.12
N PRO A 167 -11.56 0.30 -14.83
CA PRO A 167 -12.35 1.39 -14.29
C PRO A 167 -13.59 0.92 -13.53
N LYS A 168 -14.06 1.74 -12.57
CA LYS A 168 -15.28 1.46 -11.79
C LYS A 168 -16.56 1.48 -12.63
N ASP A 169 -16.57 2.28 -13.71
CA ASP A 169 -17.72 2.41 -14.61
C ASP A 169 -17.34 2.01 -16.04
N TRP A 170 -17.64 0.76 -16.41
CA TRP A 170 -17.85 0.34 -17.80
C TRP A 170 -19.34 0.44 -18.08
N ASN A 171 -19.79 1.62 -18.51
CA ASN A 171 -21.06 1.74 -19.24
C ASN A 171 -20.76 2.20 -20.66
#